data_AF-A0A3M0Y2Q4-F1
#
_entry.id   AF-A0A3M0Y2Q4-F1
#
_cell.length_a   1.000
_cell.length_b   1.000
_cell.length_c   1.000
_cell.angle_alpha   90.00
_cell.angle_beta   90.00
_cell.angle_gamma   90.00
#
_symmetry.space_group_name_H-M   'P 1'
#
loop_
_entity.id
_entity.type
_entity.pdbx_description
1 polymer ?
#
loop_
_entity_poly.entity_id
_entity_poly.type
_entity_poly.pdbx_seq_one_letter_code
_entity_poly.pdbx_strand_id
1 'polypeptide(L)'
;FDARSVSDWEAIPAALLIGDKVRTLAPSLSAHPHRLDMGAAWRELTGLPFVFACWMCLADRAHSEAVAVAALTLDRQRRRNALRLDAVACAEGPGHGWPVDEARSYLTQSLHYDMGQRERQAVETFWSMAVETGVARAPAQRPVWLRLDEMRVSPCLR
;
A
#
# COMPACT_ATOMS: atom_id res chain seq x y z
N PHE A 1 -10.06 -10.74 -20.47
CA PHE A 1 -8.81 -10.07 -20.03
C PHE A 1 -8.12 -10.99 -19.04
N ASP A 2 -7.12 -11.76 -19.48
CA ASP A 2 -6.22 -12.44 -18.55
C ASP A 2 -5.11 -11.46 -18.20
N ALA A 3 -5.16 -10.89 -17.00
CA ALA A 3 -4.19 -9.89 -16.53
C ALA A 3 -2.77 -10.47 -16.28
N ARG A 4 -2.51 -11.72 -16.70
CA ARG A 4 -1.21 -12.42 -16.59
C ARG A 4 -0.44 -12.44 -17.91
N SER A 5 -1.08 -12.13 -19.03
CA SER A 5 -0.41 -11.97 -20.33
C SER A 5 -1.27 -11.11 -21.25
N VAL A 6 -0.68 -10.03 -21.77
CA VAL A 6 -1.32 -9.16 -22.77
C VAL A 6 -0.51 -9.29 -24.05
N SER A 7 -1.12 -9.87 -25.09
CA SER A 7 -0.48 -10.12 -26.37
C SER A 7 -0.67 -8.99 -27.38
N ASP A 8 -1.67 -8.15 -27.19
CA ASP A 8 -1.99 -7.03 -28.08
C ASP A 8 -2.27 -5.76 -27.28
N TRP A 9 -1.21 -4.99 -27.04
CA TRP A 9 -1.29 -3.69 -26.37
C TRP A 9 -1.89 -2.61 -27.25
N GLU A 10 -1.86 -2.75 -28.59
CA GLU A 10 -2.36 -1.73 -29.51
C GLU A 10 -3.89 -1.72 -29.53
N ALA A 11 -4.53 -2.87 -29.32
CA ALA A 11 -5.99 -2.97 -29.19
C ALA A 11 -6.54 -2.45 -27.85
N ILE A 12 -5.70 -2.13 -26.87
CA ILE A 12 -6.12 -1.67 -25.54
C ILE A 12 -5.93 -0.16 -25.46
N PRO A 13 -7.02 0.64 -25.33
CA PRO A 13 -6.90 2.10 -25.32
C PRO A 13 -6.32 2.63 -24.00
N ALA A 14 -6.52 1.92 -22.88
CA ALA A 14 -5.97 2.26 -21.58
C ALA A 14 -5.91 1.03 -20.67
N ALA A 15 -4.93 1.00 -19.77
CA ALA A 15 -4.78 -0.06 -18.77
C ALA A 15 -4.42 0.53 -17.39
N LEU A 16 -5.01 -0.03 -16.34
CA LEU A 16 -4.62 0.20 -14.95
C LEU A 16 -3.80 -0.99 -14.46
N LEU A 17 -2.56 -0.76 -14.07
CA LEU A 17 -1.64 -1.78 -13.57
C LEU A 17 -1.32 -1.51 -12.09
N ILE A 18 -1.26 -2.58 -11.30
CA ILE A 18 -0.87 -2.55 -9.88
C ILE A 18 0.15 -3.66 -9.58
N GLY A 19 0.97 -3.45 -8.56
CA GLY A 19 2.01 -4.40 -8.15
C GLY A 19 3.09 -4.58 -9.22
N ASP A 20 3.73 -5.75 -9.23
CA ASP A 20 4.87 -6.05 -10.11
C ASP A 20 4.56 -5.92 -11.61
N LYS A 21 3.29 -5.96 -11.99
CA LYS A 21 2.84 -5.80 -13.39
C LYS A 21 3.20 -4.44 -13.97
N VAL A 22 3.31 -3.41 -13.13
CA VAL A 22 3.78 -2.08 -13.55
C VAL A 22 5.21 -2.15 -14.13
N ARG A 23 5.98 -3.19 -13.76
CA ARG A 23 7.32 -3.45 -14.29
C ARG A 23 7.35 -4.55 -15.32
N THR A 24 6.72 -5.68 -15.04
CA THR A 24 6.85 -6.88 -15.87
C THR A 24 5.94 -6.87 -17.10
N LEU A 25 4.87 -6.06 -17.08
CA LEU A 25 3.86 -6.04 -18.14
C LEU A 25 3.59 -4.63 -18.68
N ALA A 26 4.29 -3.57 -18.25
CA ALA A 26 3.98 -2.23 -18.76
C ALA A 26 4.26 -2.12 -20.27
N PRO A 27 3.29 -1.60 -21.06
CA PRO A 27 3.48 -1.41 -22.50
C PRO A 27 4.59 -0.42 -22.79
N SER A 28 5.19 -0.53 -23.97
CA SER A 28 6.12 0.49 -24.48
C SER A 28 5.43 1.85 -24.59
N LEU A 29 6.22 2.92 -24.52
CA LEU A 29 5.72 4.28 -24.76
C LEU A 29 5.23 4.49 -26.19
N SER A 30 5.61 3.61 -27.14
CA SER A 30 5.05 3.64 -28.49
C SER A 30 3.60 3.15 -28.53
N ALA A 31 3.26 2.11 -27.76
CA ALA A 31 1.90 1.60 -27.68
C ALA A 31 1.01 2.45 -26.76
N HIS A 32 1.58 2.97 -25.67
CA HIS A 32 0.86 3.82 -24.70
C HIS A 32 1.74 5.04 -24.36
N PRO A 33 1.58 6.17 -25.06
CA PRO A 33 2.45 7.35 -24.90
C PRO A 33 2.24 8.09 -23.57
N HIS A 34 1.12 7.86 -22.90
CA HIS A 34 0.78 8.50 -21.64
C HIS A 34 0.86 7.51 -20.48
N ARG A 35 1.53 7.92 -19.40
CA ARG A 35 1.59 7.19 -18.13
C ARG A 35 1.22 8.13 -16.99
N LEU A 36 0.31 7.67 -16.14
CA LEU A 36 -0.14 8.42 -14.97
C LEU A 36 0.13 7.59 -13.72
N ASP A 37 0.95 8.14 -12.81
CA ASP A 37 1.10 7.59 -11.47
C ASP A 37 -0.07 8.07 -10.61
N MET A 38 -0.87 7.13 -10.12
CA MET A 38 -2.09 7.44 -9.33
C MET A 38 -1.77 8.06 -7.96
N GLY A 39 -0.63 7.71 -7.36
CA GLY A 39 -0.18 8.32 -6.12
C GLY A 39 0.28 9.76 -6.32
N ALA A 40 0.99 10.03 -7.42
CA ALA A 40 1.39 11.39 -7.81
C ALA A 40 0.17 12.26 -8.17
N ALA A 41 -0.75 11.74 -8.98
CA ALA A 41 -1.98 12.45 -9.35
C ALA A 41 -2.85 12.77 -8.12
N TRP A 42 -2.97 11.82 -7.17
CA TRP A 42 -3.65 12.06 -5.90
C TRP A 42 -2.98 13.15 -5.08
N ARG A 43 -1.64 13.12 -5.01
CA ARG A 43 -0.87 14.14 -4.28
C ARG A 43 -1.04 15.51 -4.91
N GLU A 44 -1.07 15.62 -6.24
CA GLU A 44 -1.34 16.87 -6.95
C GLU A 44 -2.75 17.39 -6.65
N LEU A 45 -3.75 16.50 -6.66
CA LEU A 45 -5.14 16.84 -6.43
C LEU A 45 -5.43 17.28 -4.99
N THR A 46 -4.82 16.63 -3.99
CA THR A 46 -5.22 16.77 -2.57
C THR A 46 -4.13 17.33 -1.66
N GLY A 47 -2.88 17.33 -2.12
CA GLY A 47 -1.71 17.61 -1.28
C GLY A 47 -1.39 16.51 -0.25
N LEU A 48 -2.15 15.41 -0.20
CA LEU A 48 -2.03 14.33 0.79
C LEU A 48 -1.30 13.09 0.23
N PRO A 49 -0.66 12.28 1.09
CA PRO A 49 -0.18 10.96 0.66
C PRO A 49 -1.33 10.08 0.18
N PHE A 50 -1.04 9.04 -0.60
CA PHE A 50 -2.03 8.00 -0.93
C PHE A 50 -1.73 6.74 -0.13
N VAL A 51 -2.75 6.16 0.52
CA VAL A 51 -2.62 4.94 1.31
C VAL A 51 -3.17 3.76 0.51
N PHE A 52 -2.28 2.97 -0.08
CA PHE A 52 -2.67 1.80 -0.87
C PHE A 52 -3.19 0.64 -0.01
N ALA A 53 -2.64 0.45 1.19
CA ALA A 53 -3.03 -0.63 2.09
C ALA A 53 -2.70 -0.29 3.54
N CYS A 54 -3.46 -0.88 4.47
CA CYS A 54 -3.16 -0.89 5.89
C CYS A 54 -3.64 -2.20 6.52
N TRP A 55 -3.07 -2.57 7.67
CA TRP A 55 -3.55 -3.71 8.45
C TRP A 55 -4.76 -3.30 9.28
N MET A 56 -5.83 -4.09 9.22
CA MET A 56 -7.08 -3.83 9.93
C MET A 56 -7.58 -5.09 10.64
N CYS A 57 -8.36 -4.90 11.69
CA CYS A 57 -9.11 -5.96 12.36
C CYS A 57 -10.58 -5.55 12.50
N LEU A 58 -11.44 -6.50 12.87
CA LEU A 58 -12.81 -6.19 13.24
C LEU A 58 -12.85 -5.36 14.53
N ALA A 59 -13.76 -4.39 14.60
CA ALA A 59 -13.84 -3.43 15.70
C ALA A 59 -14.14 -4.10 17.05
N ASP A 60 -14.99 -5.12 17.07
CA ASP A 60 -15.33 -5.91 18.26
C ASP A 60 -14.14 -6.74 18.79
N ARG A 61 -13.11 -6.97 17.97
CA ARG A 61 -11.89 -7.70 18.33
C ARG A 61 -10.69 -6.80 18.59
N ALA A 62 -10.83 -5.48 18.47
CA ALA A 62 -9.73 -4.52 18.55
C ALA A 62 -8.91 -4.61 19.85
N HIS A 63 -9.56 -5.00 20.95
CA HIS A 63 -8.94 -5.15 22.28
C HIS A 63 -8.63 -6.60 22.66
N SER A 64 -8.75 -7.54 21.72
CA SER A 64 -8.36 -8.93 21.98
C SER A 64 -6.84 -9.06 22.08
N GLU A 65 -6.39 -9.96 22.95
CA GLU A 65 -4.96 -10.25 23.10
C GLU A 65 -4.34 -10.72 21.77
N ALA A 66 -5.08 -11.49 20.97
CA ALA A 66 -4.63 -11.93 19.65
C ALA A 66 -4.32 -10.76 18.70
N VAL A 67 -5.17 -9.73 18.67
CA VAL A 67 -4.92 -8.52 17.86
C VAL A 67 -3.72 -7.75 18.39
N ALA A 68 -3.60 -7.61 19.72
CA ALA A 68 -2.44 -6.95 20.33
C ALA A 68 -1.12 -7.66 19.98
N VAL A 69 -1.08 -9.00 20.10
CA VAL A 69 0.09 -9.81 19.73
C VAL A 69 0.43 -9.65 18.25
N ALA A 70 -0.57 -9.73 17.37
CA ALA A 70 -0.36 -9.58 15.93
C ALA A 70 0.18 -8.18 15.57
N ALA A 71 -0.44 -7.12 16.09
CA ALA A 71 -0.05 -5.74 15.83
C ALA A 71 1.38 -5.43 16.31
N LEU A 72 1.74 -5.84 17.53
CA LEU A 72 3.10 -5.67 18.06
C LEU A 72 4.13 -6.50 17.30
N THR A 73 3.76 -7.72 16.87
CA THR A 73 4.63 -8.57 16.04
C THR A 73 4.91 -7.90 14.69
N LEU A 74 3.86 -7.40 14.01
CA LEU A 74 3.97 -6.71 12.74
C LEU A 74 4.83 -5.44 12.85
N ASP A 75 4.62 -4.61 13.87
CA ASP A 75 5.44 -3.41 14.08
C ASP A 75 6.91 -3.74 14.36
N ARG A 76 7.17 -4.77 15.18
CA ARG A 76 8.54 -5.26 15.42
C ARG A 76 9.20 -5.72 14.12
N GLN A 77 8.51 -6.49 13.29
CA GLN A 77 9.07 -6.94 12.01
C GLN A 77 9.29 -5.77 11.05
N ARG A 78 8.35 -4.82 10.97
CA ARG A 78 8.47 -3.61 10.16
C ARG A 78 9.71 -2.80 10.55
N ARG A 79 9.91 -2.51 11.84
CA ARG A 79 11.09 -1.77 12.34
C ARG A 79 12.40 -2.52 12.06
N ARG A 80 12.40 -3.85 12.21
CA ARG A 80 13.57 -4.69 11.87
C ARG A 80 13.87 -4.63 10.38
N ASN A 81 12.86 -4.70 9.53
CA ASN A 81 13.01 -4.69 8.08
C ASN A 81 13.41 -3.31 7.54
N ALA A 82 12.98 -2.22 8.20
CA ALA A 82 13.38 -0.87 7.85
C ALA A 82 14.92 -0.69 7.84
N LEU A 83 15.63 -1.40 8.72
CA LEU A 83 17.10 -1.38 8.79
C LEU A 83 17.78 -2.27 7.73
N ARG A 84 17.00 -2.98 6.92
CA ARG A 84 17.47 -4.04 6.00
C ARG A 84 16.83 -3.96 4.61
N LEU A 85 16.16 -2.85 4.29
CA LEU A 85 15.44 -2.70 3.01
C LEU A 85 16.35 -2.91 1.80
N ASP A 86 17.60 -2.44 1.86
CA ASP A 86 18.59 -2.69 0.79
C ASP A 86 18.85 -4.18 0.58
N ALA A 87 19.00 -4.95 1.66
CA ALA A 87 19.20 -6.39 1.59
C ALA A 87 17.95 -7.10 1.05
N VAL A 88 16.76 -6.64 1.42
CA VAL A 88 15.49 -7.15 0.88
C VAL A 88 15.39 -6.87 -0.61
N ALA A 89 15.72 -5.65 -1.05
CA ALA A 89 15.71 -5.28 -2.47
C ALA A 89 16.67 -6.16 -3.30
N CYS A 90 17.89 -6.39 -2.80
CA CYS A 90 18.87 -7.25 -3.45
C CYS A 90 18.42 -8.71 -3.54
N ALA A 91 17.81 -9.23 -2.48
CA ALA A 91 17.39 -10.64 -2.41
C ALA A 91 16.12 -10.93 -3.22
N GLU A 92 15.11 -10.06 -3.09
CA GLU A 92 13.76 -10.34 -3.59
C GLU A 92 13.51 -9.67 -4.96
N GLY A 93 14.10 -8.50 -5.24
CA GLY A 93 13.84 -7.72 -6.45
C GLY A 93 13.97 -8.53 -7.75
N PRO A 94 15.08 -9.25 -8.00
CA PRO A 94 15.26 -10.02 -9.22
C PRO A 94 14.21 -11.11 -9.44
N GLY A 95 13.76 -11.79 -8.36
CA GLY A 95 12.71 -12.80 -8.43
C GLY A 95 11.35 -12.25 -8.87
N HIS A 96 11.14 -10.95 -8.68
CA HIS A 96 9.94 -10.21 -9.07
C HIS A 96 10.12 -9.41 -10.38
N GLY A 97 11.25 -9.55 -11.08
CA GLY A 97 11.53 -8.84 -12.33
C GLY A 97 11.96 -7.38 -12.15
N TRP A 98 12.42 -7.01 -10.96
CA TRP A 98 12.93 -5.67 -10.67
C TRP A 98 14.47 -5.64 -10.68
N PRO A 99 15.09 -4.68 -11.41
CA PRO A 99 16.49 -4.34 -11.18
C PRO A 99 16.70 -3.91 -9.73
N VAL A 100 17.81 -4.34 -9.12
CA VAL A 100 18.07 -4.15 -7.69
C VAL A 100 18.01 -2.69 -7.26
N ASP A 101 18.58 -1.77 -8.05
CA ASP A 101 18.59 -0.35 -7.73
C ASP A 101 17.19 0.27 -7.77
N GLU A 102 16.34 -0.19 -8.70
CA GLU A 102 14.94 0.24 -8.78
C GLU A 102 14.11 -0.34 -7.63
N ALA A 103 14.28 -1.62 -7.31
CA ALA A 103 13.64 -2.23 -6.13
C ALA A 103 14.04 -1.50 -4.84
N ARG A 104 15.31 -1.12 -4.72
CA ARG A 104 15.81 -0.34 -3.58
C ARG A 104 15.14 1.03 -3.52
N SER A 105 15.15 1.79 -4.61
CA SER A 105 14.49 3.10 -4.67
C SER A 105 13.01 2.98 -4.31
N TYR A 106 12.32 1.98 -4.86
CA TYR A 106 10.90 1.75 -4.57
C TYR A 106 10.63 1.47 -3.08
N LEU A 107 11.39 0.56 -2.45
CA LEU A 107 11.19 0.19 -1.05
C LEU A 107 11.63 1.28 -0.06
N THR A 108 12.58 2.15 -0.44
CA THR A 108 13.19 3.13 0.49
C THR A 108 12.74 4.57 0.28
N GLN A 109 12.36 4.94 -0.94
CA GLN A 109 12.05 6.32 -1.33
C GLN A 109 10.60 6.49 -1.75
N SER A 110 10.02 5.49 -2.44
CA SER A 110 8.63 5.56 -2.93
C SER A 110 7.61 5.08 -1.89
N LEU A 111 7.92 4.02 -1.15
CA LEU A 111 7.03 3.47 -0.13
C LEU A 111 7.25 4.10 1.24
N HIS A 112 6.15 4.48 1.88
CA HIS A 112 6.11 4.91 3.27
C HIS A 112 5.25 3.92 4.07
N TYR A 113 5.79 3.43 5.18
CA TYR A 113 5.17 2.35 5.97
C TYR A 113 4.53 2.82 7.28
N ASP A 114 4.67 4.10 7.62
CA ASP A 114 4.11 4.69 8.83
C ASP A 114 2.71 5.25 8.57
N MET A 115 1.76 4.90 9.45
CA MET A 115 0.42 5.47 9.43
C MET A 115 0.37 6.67 10.37
N GLY A 116 0.85 7.82 9.88
CA GLY A 116 0.84 9.09 10.60
C GLY A 116 -0.49 9.85 10.46
N GLN A 117 -0.52 11.10 10.93
CA GLN A 117 -1.72 11.94 10.85
C GLN A 117 -2.14 12.23 9.42
N ARG A 118 -1.16 12.46 8.52
CA ARG A 118 -1.42 12.80 7.12
C ARG A 118 -1.97 11.60 6.34
N GLU A 119 -1.48 10.39 6.63
CA GLU A 119 -1.95 9.14 6.04
C GLU A 119 -3.37 8.83 6.50
N ARG A 120 -3.68 9.05 7.79
CA ARG A 120 -5.05 8.92 8.31
C ARG A 120 -6.01 9.93 7.65
N GLN A 121 -5.59 11.19 7.52
CA GLN A 121 -6.35 12.21 6.82
C GLN A 121 -6.58 11.84 5.34
N ALA A 122 -5.57 11.27 4.68
CA ALA A 122 -5.70 10.81 3.31
C ALA A 122 -6.77 9.71 3.14
N VAL A 123 -6.81 8.74 4.06
CA VAL A 123 -7.84 7.68 4.06
C VAL A 123 -9.24 8.28 4.22
N GLU A 124 -9.41 9.22 5.16
CA GLU A 124 -10.69 9.91 5.36
C GLU A 124 -11.11 10.72 4.14
N THR A 125 -10.17 11.44 3.53
CA THR A 125 -10.40 12.26 2.32
C THR A 125 -10.79 11.37 1.14
N PHE A 126 -10.04 10.30 0.90
CA PHE A 126 -10.35 9.32 -0.15
C PHE A 126 -11.75 8.75 0.01
N TRP A 127 -12.13 8.38 1.24
CA TRP A 127 -13.46 7.83 1.49
C TRP A 127 -14.57 8.87 1.25
N SER A 128 -14.39 10.12 1.70
CA SER A 128 -15.37 11.20 1.44
C SER A 128 -15.60 11.37 -0.05
N MET A 129 -14.52 11.49 -0.83
CA MET A 129 -14.59 11.64 -2.28
C MET A 129 -15.22 10.42 -2.96
N ALA A 130 -14.90 9.20 -2.49
CA ALA A 130 -15.50 7.98 -3.02
C ALA A 130 -17.02 7.91 -2.76
N VAL A 131 -17.49 8.45 -1.63
CA VAL A 131 -18.93 8.57 -1.34
C VAL A 131 -19.60 9.65 -2.19
N GLU A 132 -18.98 10.83 -2.30
CA GLU A 132 -19.49 11.94 -3.12
C GLU A 132 -19.63 11.57 -4.60
N THR A 133 -18.72 10.74 -5.11
CA THR A 133 -18.72 10.24 -6.49
C THR A 133 -19.58 8.98 -6.69
N GLY A 134 -20.16 8.43 -5.62
CA GLY A 134 -21.00 7.23 -5.67
C GLY A 134 -20.23 5.90 -5.86
N VAL A 135 -18.89 5.92 -5.81
CA VAL A 135 -18.04 4.71 -5.89
C VAL A 135 -18.14 3.88 -4.62
N ALA A 136 -18.31 4.53 -3.46
CA ALA A 136 -18.47 3.90 -2.16
C ALA A 136 -19.74 4.38 -1.45
N ARG A 137 -20.19 3.61 -0.45
CA ARG A 137 -21.25 4.02 0.46
C ARG A 137 -20.64 4.68 1.69
N ALA A 138 -21.38 5.59 2.32
CA ALA A 138 -21.02 6.11 3.63
C ALA A 138 -20.85 4.93 4.61
N PRO A 139 -19.78 4.92 5.41
CA PRO A 139 -19.50 3.77 6.26
C PRO A 139 -20.44 3.84 7.47
N ALA A 140 -20.92 2.67 7.92
CA ALA A 140 -21.74 2.60 9.13
C ALA A 140 -20.95 3.01 10.39
N GLN A 141 -19.62 2.85 10.34
CA GLN A 141 -18.69 3.22 11.40
C GLN A 141 -17.41 3.79 10.80
N ARG A 142 -16.82 4.80 11.45
CA ARG A 142 -15.51 5.32 11.05
C ARG A 142 -14.39 4.36 11.48
N PRO A 143 -13.29 4.26 10.73
CA PRO A 143 -12.11 3.54 11.17
C PRO A 143 -11.61 4.09 12.51
N VAL A 144 -11.28 3.20 13.44
CA VAL A 144 -10.60 3.56 14.70
C VAL A 144 -9.13 3.18 14.56
N TRP A 145 -8.26 4.17 14.73
CA TRP A 145 -6.82 3.97 14.65
C TRP A 145 -6.28 3.53 16.01
N LEU A 146 -5.87 2.27 16.10
CA LEU A 146 -5.34 1.72 17.35
C LEU A 146 -3.94 2.24 17.63
N ARG A 147 -3.67 2.46 18.91
CA ARG A 147 -2.39 2.94 19.43
C ARG A 147 -1.58 1.77 19.98
N LEU A 148 -0.46 1.47 19.32
CA LEU A 148 0.38 0.33 19.69
C LEU A 148 0.95 0.44 21.11
N ASP A 149 1.20 1.66 21.58
CA ASP A 149 1.67 1.96 22.95
C ASP A 149 0.62 1.69 24.04
N GLU A 150 -0.66 1.62 23.67
CA GLU A 150 -1.77 1.35 24.58
C GLU A 150 -2.16 -0.15 24.59
N MET A 151 -1.60 -0.95 23.68
CA MET A 151 -1.88 -2.39 23.57
C MET A 151 -1.20 -3.17 24.69
N ARG A 152 -1.95 -4.08 25.33
CA ARG A 152 -1.46 -4.93 26.41
C ARG A 152 -1.42 -6.38 25.96
N VAL A 153 -0.32 -7.07 26.28
CA VAL A 153 -0.15 -8.52 26.07
C VAL A 153 0.25 -9.13 27.40
N SER A 154 -0.34 -10.27 27.75
CA SER A 154 -0.01 -10.95 29.00
C SER A 154 1.44 -11.46 28.98
N PRO A 155 2.13 -11.53 30.13
CA PRO A 155 3.54 -11.93 30.19
C PRO A 155 3.84 -13.35 29.68
N CYS A 156 2.83 -14.21 29.61
CA CYS A 156 2.98 -15.66 29.44
C CYS A 156 3.25 -16.15 28.00
N LEU A 157 3.39 -15.25 27.03
CA LEU A 157 3.56 -15.56 25.59
C LEU A 157 4.84 -14.94 24.98
N ARG A 158 5.84 -14.63 25.80
CA ARG A 158 7.14 -14.10 25.32
C ARG A 158 8.12 -15.19 24.89
#